data_AF-A0A7S3CBU0-F1
#
_entry.id   AF-A0A7S3CBU0-F1
#
_cell.length_a   1.000
_cell.length_b   1.000
_cell.length_c   1.000
_cell.angle_alpha   90.00
_cell.angle_beta   90.00
_cell.angle_gamma   90.00
#
_symmetry.space_group_name_H-M   'P 1'
#
loop_
_entity.id
_entity.type
_entity.pdbx_description
1 polymer ?
#
loop_
_entity_poly.entity_id
_entity_poly.type
_entity_poly.pdbx_seq_one_letter_code
_entity_poly.pdbx_strand_id
1 'polypeptide(L)'
;KRRGTGQRGRVGGGGGDRSRKSYAHHQAGGIVSELLRAKEQRRGGASIKSLVYANDIQSKKQVYALCCETLRHLELIKEVLRRAKFSLGPHKSEKTADGDEGSFVDTGAASTRKACVVYVWVYELLFGRWDGIQEGRRFAPVASKESSLREAHKVVMADTSSGKSPAPLTPTQQKVFPRYVRVNTLKIQVDEALRQLVEEYGEESVKKNPYLDDVIELPPNVTDFYGHRLVRGGALVPQ
;
A
#
# COMPACT_ATOMS: atom_id res chain seq x y z
N LYS A 1 42.72 -26.27 39.37
CA LYS A 1 42.21 -26.42 37.99
C LYS A 1 40.79 -25.83 37.93
N ARG A 2 40.65 -24.53 37.65
CA ARG A 2 39.36 -23.81 37.59
C ARG A 2 38.66 -24.17 36.27
N ARG A 3 37.42 -24.67 36.31
CA ARG A 3 36.58 -24.88 35.12
C ARG A 3 35.64 -23.68 34.98
N GLY A 4 35.84 -22.91 33.91
CA GLY A 4 35.04 -21.73 33.58
C GLY A 4 33.68 -22.10 33.01
N THR A 5 32.65 -21.47 33.55
CA THR A 5 31.29 -21.41 33.01
C THR A 5 31.23 -20.38 31.88
N GLY A 6 31.18 -20.84 30.64
CA GLY A 6 30.92 -19.99 29.48
C GLY A 6 29.42 -19.78 29.27
N GLN A 7 28.87 -18.68 29.76
CA GLN A 7 27.58 -18.15 29.32
C GLN A 7 27.70 -17.75 27.85
N ARG A 8 27.02 -18.48 26.96
CA ARG A 8 26.74 -18.00 25.60
C ARG A 8 25.51 -17.11 25.66
N GLY A 9 25.74 -15.80 25.70
CA GLY A 9 24.72 -14.78 25.49
C GLY A 9 24.09 -14.96 24.10
N ARG A 10 22.81 -15.31 24.07
CA ARG A 10 22.02 -15.36 22.85
C ARG A 10 21.52 -13.94 22.59
N VAL A 11 22.18 -13.24 21.68
CA VAL A 11 21.83 -11.88 21.25
C VAL A 11 20.44 -11.92 20.61
N GLY A 12 19.42 -11.51 21.36
CA GLY A 12 18.05 -11.33 20.88
C GLY A 12 17.88 -9.93 20.28
N GLY A 13 18.23 -9.75 19.01
CA GLY A 13 18.08 -8.48 18.30
C GLY A 13 17.46 -8.69 16.93
N GLY A 14 16.13 -8.78 16.85
CA GLY A 14 15.45 -8.90 15.54
C GLY A 14 13.95 -9.20 15.55
N GLY A 15 13.30 -9.29 16.72
CA GLY A 15 11.86 -9.59 16.82
C GLY A 15 10.94 -8.36 16.67
N GLY A 16 11.40 -7.18 17.07
CA GLY A 16 10.56 -5.97 17.15
C GLY A 16 10.09 -5.43 15.80
N ASP A 17 10.99 -5.37 14.82
CA ASP A 17 10.68 -4.85 13.48
C ASP A 17 9.76 -5.80 12.69
N ARG A 18 9.97 -7.11 12.82
CA ARG A 18 9.10 -8.15 12.21
C ARG A 18 7.69 -8.15 12.79
N SER A 19 7.55 -8.01 14.11
CA SER A 19 6.24 -7.92 14.77
C SER A 19 5.47 -6.65 14.37
N ARG A 20 6.16 -5.51 14.25
CA ARG A 20 5.56 -4.24 13.80
C ARG A 20 5.08 -4.32 12.35
N LYS A 21 5.88 -4.93 11.46
CA LYS A 21 5.48 -5.15 10.06
C LYS A 21 4.25 -6.04 9.97
N SER A 22 4.22 -7.18 10.65
CA SER A 22 3.04 -8.05 10.66
C SER A 22 1.78 -7.31 11.11
N TYR A 23 1.91 -6.44 12.12
CA TYR A 23 0.80 -5.60 12.60
C TYR A 23 0.31 -4.59 11.55
N ALA A 24 1.22 -3.95 10.82
CA ALA A 24 0.88 -3.00 9.76
C ALA A 24 0.03 -3.64 8.63
N HIS A 25 0.33 -4.89 8.23
CA HIS A 25 -0.47 -5.60 7.21
C HIS A 25 -1.89 -5.91 7.70
N HIS A 26 -2.04 -6.30 8.96
CA HIS A 26 -3.37 -6.53 9.55
C HIS A 26 -4.18 -5.25 9.72
N GLN A 27 -3.51 -4.12 10.03
CA GLN A 27 -4.13 -2.80 10.06
C GLN A 27 -4.57 -2.39 8.65
N ALA A 28 -3.70 -2.52 7.64
CA ALA A 28 -4.03 -2.21 6.26
C ALA A 28 -5.20 -3.05 5.73
N GLY A 29 -5.22 -4.37 6.00
CA GLY A 29 -6.34 -5.23 5.61
C GLY A 29 -7.65 -4.87 6.33
N GLY A 30 -7.59 -4.38 7.57
CA GLY A 30 -8.75 -3.83 8.28
C GLY A 30 -9.31 -2.58 7.59
N ILE A 31 -8.44 -1.64 7.21
CA ILE A 31 -8.82 -0.41 6.51
C ILE A 31 -9.38 -0.72 5.12
N VAL A 32 -8.76 -1.63 4.37
CA VAL A 32 -9.25 -2.05 3.05
C VAL A 32 -10.65 -2.69 3.16
N SER A 33 -10.88 -3.53 4.17
CA SER A 33 -12.19 -4.12 4.44
C SER A 33 -13.25 -3.06 4.72
N GLU A 34 -12.92 -2.06 5.53
CA GLU A 34 -13.84 -0.97 5.83
C GLU A 34 -14.15 -0.12 4.60
N LEU A 35 -13.16 0.17 3.75
CA LEU A 35 -13.34 0.91 2.50
C LEU A 35 -14.21 0.15 1.49
N LEU A 36 -13.98 -1.16 1.33
CA LEU A 36 -14.78 -1.98 0.43
C LEU A 36 -16.22 -2.10 0.92
N ARG A 37 -16.42 -2.28 2.23
CA ARG A 37 -17.75 -2.27 2.86
C ARG A 37 -18.45 -0.92 2.70
N ALA A 38 -17.75 0.19 2.90
CA ALA A 38 -18.32 1.53 2.75
C ALA A 38 -18.74 1.80 1.29
N LYS A 39 -17.93 1.33 0.32
CA LYS A 39 -18.25 1.38 -1.12
C LYS A 39 -19.52 0.58 -1.43
N GLU A 40 -19.62 -0.64 -0.92
CA GLU A 40 -20.79 -1.51 -1.08
C GLU A 40 -22.07 -0.89 -0.48
N GLN A 41 -21.95 -0.30 0.71
CA GLN A 41 -23.06 0.38 1.40
C GLN A 41 -23.38 1.77 0.85
N ARG A 42 -22.63 2.27 -0.15
CA ARG A 42 -22.70 3.64 -0.68
C ARG A 42 -22.66 4.71 0.42
N ARG A 43 -21.93 4.45 1.51
CA ARG A 43 -21.78 5.38 2.63
C ARG A 43 -20.61 6.32 2.38
N GLY A 44 -20.86 7.62 2.43
CA GLY A 44 -19.81 8.64 2.48
C GLY A 44 -19.07 8.64 3.82
N GLY A 45 -17.90 9.27 3.86
CA GLY A 45 -17.14 9.53 5.11
C GLY A 45 -15.98 8.57 5.41
N ALA A 46 -15.88 7.43 4.72
CA ALA A 46 -14.73 6.55 4.82
C ALA A 46 -13.73 6.84 3.69
N SER A 47 -12.65 7.56 4.00
CA SER A 47 -11.52 7.77 3.09
C SER A 47 -10.28 7.05 3.61
N ILE A 48 -9.35 6.68 2.72
CA ILE A 48 -8.06 6.10 3.12
C ILE A 48 -7.38 7.03 4.14
N LYS A 49 -7.45 8.35 3.92
CA LYS A 49 -6.85 9.35 4.81
C LYS A 49 -7.51 9.35 6.20
N SER A 50 -8.84 9.39 6.29
CA SER A 50 -9.53 9.41 7.59
C SER A 50 -9.26 8.15 8.39
N LEU A 51 -9.23 6.98 7.74
CA LEU A 51 -9.02 5.70 8.41
C LEU A 51 -7.56 5.47 8.84
N VAL A 52 -6.58 5.88 8.02
CA VAL A 52 -5.15 5.69 8.36
C VAL A 52 -4.68 6.68 9.42
N TYR A 53 -5.19 7.91 9.41
CA TYR A 53 -4.74 8.94 10.35
C TYR A 53 -5.45 8.91 11.71
N ALA A 54 -6.43 8.02 11.90
CA ALA A 54 -7.01 7.71 13.21
C ALA A 54 -5.92 7.34 14.25
N ASN A 55 -6.20 7.57 15.54
CA ASN A 55 -5.20 7.53 16.62
C ASN A 55 -4.57 6.15 16.89
N ASP A 56 -5.09 5.08 16.28
CA ASP A 56 -4.71 3.69 16.58
C ASP A 56 -3.69 3.08 15.59
N ILE A 57 -3.22 3.85 14.60
CA ILE A 57 -2.28 3.37 13.58
C ILE A 57 -0.84 3.77 13.93
N GLN A 58 0.02 2.77 14.16
CA GLN A 58 1.43 2.99 14.51
C GLN A 58 2.24 3.47 13.29
N SER A 59 2.22 2.69 12.20
CA SER A 59 3.03 2.95 11.01
C SER A 59 2.22 3.65 9.91
N LYS A 60 1.72 4.87 10.17
CA LYS A 60 0.78 5.59 9.27
C LYS A 60 1.26 5.65 7.82
N LYS A 61 2.52 6.03 7.57
CA LYS A 61 3.10 6.09 6.20
C LYS A 61 3.07 4.72 5.49
N GLN A 62 3.47 3.66 6.20
CA GLN A 62 3.51 2.30 5.65
C GLN A 62 2.11 1.77 5.36
N VAL A 63 1.19 1.92 6.31
CA VAL A 63 -0.19 1.44 6.19
C VAL A 63 -0.91 2.19 5.06
N TYR A 64 -0.71 3.52 4.95
CA TYR A 64 -1.27 4.31 3.86
C TYR A 64 -0.82 3.80 2.49
N ALA A 65 0.49 3.63 2.30
CA ALA A 65 1.05 3.14 1.04
C ALA A 65 0.49 1.75 0.68
N LEU A 66 0.47 0.85 1.66
CA LEU A 66 -0.02 -0.52 1.48
C LEU A 66 -1.50 -0.56 1.11
N CYS A 67 -2.34 0.26 1.73
CA CYS A 67 -3.75 0.40 1.36
C CYS A 67 -3.91 0.88 -0.09
N CYS A 68 -3.21 1.97 -0.46
CA CYS A 68 -3.30 2.54 -1.81
C CYS A 68 -2.86 1.53 -2.89
N GLU A 69 -1.74 0.85 -2.68
CA GLU A 69 -1.21 -0.10 -3.65
C GLU A 69 -2.04 -1.38 -3.73
N THR A 70 -2.56 -1.88 -2.60
CA THR A 70 -3.48 -3.04 -2.59
C THR A 70 -4.77 -2.72 -3.35
N LEU A 71 -5.35 -1.54 -3.12
CA LEU A 71 -6.57 -1.11 -3.81
C LEU A 71 -6.34 -0.89 -5.31
N ARG A 72 -5.17 -0.39 -5.68
CA ARG A 72 -4.76 -0.21 -7.08
C ARG A 72 -4.71 -1.53 -7.84
N HIS A 73 -4.19 -2.59 -7.21
CA HIS A 73 -4.03 -3.90 -7.83
C HIS A 73 -5.16 -4.87 -7.48
N LEU A 74 -6.27 -4.38 -6.89
CA LEU A 74 -7.29 -5.23 -6.30
C LEU A 74 -7.90 -6.22 -7.30
N GLU A 75 -8.22 -5.75 -8.50
CA GLU A 75 -8.86 -6.58 -9.53
C GLU A 75 -7.90 -7.63 -10.08
N LEU A 76 -6.62 -7.28 -10.26
CA LEU A 76 -5.55 -8.23 -10.58
C LEU A 76 -5.41 -9.30 -9.49
N ILE A 77 -5.37 -8.89 -8.22
CA ILE A 77 -5.21 -9.80 -7.08
C ILE A 77 -6.38 -10.77 -7.00
N LYS A 78 -7.62 -10.30 -7.19
CA LYS A 78 -8.82 -11.16 -7.24
C LYS A 78 -8.74 -12.18 -8.38
N GLU A 79 -8.28 -11.75 -9.55
CA GLU A 79 -8.09 -12.62 -10.72
C GLU A 79 -7.04 -13.71 -10.45
N VAL A 80 -5.90 -13.34 -9.87
CA VAL A 80 -4.83 -14.26 -9.48
C VAL A 80 -5.35 -15.29 -8.49
N LEU A 81 -6.09 -14.84 -7.46
CA LEU A 81 -6.68 -15.72 -6.45
C LEU A 81 -7.66 -16.72 -7.05
N ARG A 82 -8.49 -16.28 -8.00
CA ARG A 82 -9.42 -17.17 -8.73
C ARG A 82 -8.67 -18.19 -9.59
N ARG A 83 -7.67 -17.79 -10.38
CA ARG A 83 -6.89 -18.73 -11.20
C ARG A 83 -6.11 -19.74 -10.36
N ALA A 84 -5.56 -19.31 -9.21
CA ALA A 84 -4.88 -20.19 -8.27
C ALA A 84 -5.83 -21.07 -7.43
N LYS A 85 -7.16 -20.98 -7.67
CA LYS A 85 -8.20 -21.66 -6.87
C LYS A 85 -7.96 -21.47 -5.36
N PHE A 86 -7.59 -20.25 -4.98
CA PHE A 86 -7.29 -19.93 -3.61
C PHE A 86 -8.58 -19.80 -2.82
N SER A 87 -8.87 -20.78 -1.98
CA SER A 87 -9.92 -20.70 -0.96
C SER A 87 -9.34 -20.24 0.37
N LEU A 88 -10.02 -19.28 1.00
CA LEU A 88 -9.90 -19.04 2.43
C LEU A 88 -10.71 -20.15 3.10
N GLY A 89 -10.09 -20.89 4.04
CA GLY A 89 -10.79 -21.93 4.78
C GLY A 89 -12.10 -21.41 5.39
N PRO A 90 -13.09 -22.30 5.62
CA PRO A 90 -14.44 -21.91 5.96
C PRO A 90 -14.45 -20.91 7.12
N HIS A 91 -15.20 -19.82 6.92
CA HIS A 91 -15.58 -18.97 8.02
C HIS A 91 -16.41 -19.83 8.98
N LYS A 92 -16.02 -19.92 10.26
CA LYS A 92 -17.00 -20.04 11.33
C LYS A 92 -17.79 -18.71 11.35
N SER A 93 -18.58 -18.46 10.31
CA SER A 93 -19.72 -17.58 10.40
C SER A 93 -20.86 -18.43 10.95
N GLU A 94 -21.66 -17.81 11.79
CA GLU A 94 -22.82 -18.40 12.42
C GLU A 94 -23.73 -19.10 11.41
N LYS A 95 -24.44 -20.11 11.91
CA LYS A 95 -25.51 -20.81 11.23
C LYS A 95 -26.40 -19.82 10.48
N THR A 96 -26.38 -19.87 9.15
CA THR A 96 -27.56 -19.61 8.35
C THR A 96 -27.84 -20.86 7.56
N ALA A 97 -29.06 -21.35 7.75
CA ALA A 97 -29.60 -22.54 7.14
C ALA A 97 -29.73 -22.36 5.62
N ASP A 98 -29.86 -23.52 4.99
CA ASP A 98 -30.32 -23.74 3.62
C ASP A 98 -29.22 -23.70 2.55
N GLY A 99 -29.04 -24.88 1.96
CA GLY A 99 -27.93 -25.25 1.09
C GLY A 99 -28.21 -24.95 -0.37
N ASP A 100 -27.10 -24.76 -1.09
CA ASP A 100 -27.04 -24.93 -2.53
C ASP A 100 -25.60 -25.32 -2.90
N GLU A 101 -25.45 -26.44 -3.58
CA GLU A 101 -24.17 -26.99 -4.03
C GLU A 101 -23.81 -26.43 -5.41
N GLY A 102 -22.53 -26.08 -5.59
CA GLY A 102 -21.92 -26.06 -6.91
C GLY A 102 -21.92 -24.72 -7.63
N SER A 103 -21.04 -23.82 -7.22
CA SER A 103 -20.21 -23.05 -8.17
C SER A 103 -19.13 -22.31 -7.39
N PHE A 104 -18.00 -22.03 -8.04
CA PHE A 104 -17.08 -21.01 -7.56
C PHE A 104 -17.79 -19.65 -7.71
N VAL A 105 -18.70 -19.37 -6.77
CA VAL A 105 -19.37 -18.09 -6.62
C VAL A 105 -18.43 -17.21 -5.81
N ASP A 106 -18.21 -16.00 -6.30
CA ASP A 106 -17.66 -14.90 -5.54
C ASP A 106 -18.46 -14.76 -4.23
N THR A 107 -18.04 -15.45 -3.17
CA THR A 107 -18.87 -15.73 -1.98
C THR A 107 -18.88 -14.55 -1.00
N GLY A 108 -18.87 -13.32 -1.51
CA GLY A 108 -18.91 -12.12 -0.67
C GLY A 108 -17.68 -11.95 0.23
N ALA A 109 -16.58 -12.66 -0.07
CA ALA A 109 -15.33 -12.51 0.66
C ALA A 109 -14.72 -11.10 0.49
N ALA A 110 -15.14 -10.35 -0.54
CA ALA A 110 -14.62 -9.02 -0.88
C ALA A 110 -14.63 -8.02 0.29
N SER A 111 -15.51 -8.19 1.28
CA SER A 111 -15.71 -7.23 2.37
C SER A 111 -15.17 -7.73 3.72
N THR A 112 -14.77 -9.00 3.86
CA THR A 112 -14.36 -9.53 5.16
C THR A 112 -12.92 -9.14 5.51
N ARG A 113 -12.69 -8.79 6.78
CA ARG A 113 -11.36 -8.41 7.27
C ARG A 113 -10.28 -9.44 6.95
N LYS A 114 -10.60 -10.74 7.00
CA LYS A 114 -9.65 -11.82 6.71
C LYS A 114 -9.26 -11.85 5.23
N ALA A 115 -10.22 -11.70 4.32
CA ALA A 115 -9.95 -11.68 2.89
C ALA A 115 -9.14 -10.44 2.49
N CYS A 116 -9.47 -9.26 3.04
CA CYS A 116 -8.71 -8.04 2.74
C CYS A 116 -7.27 -8.10 3.26
N VAL A 117 -7.03 -8.79 4.38
CA VAL A 117 -5.67 -9.08 4.85
C VAL A 117 -4.93 -10.00 3.85
N VAL A 118 -5.61 -10.97 3.26
CA VAL A 118 -5.02 -11.82 2.21
C VAL A 118 -4.73 -11.03 0.94
N TYR A 119 -5.57 -10.08 0.54
CA TYR A 119 -5.26 -9.20 -0.59
C TYR A 119 -3.95 -8.43 -0.36
N VAL A 120 -3.78 -7.89 0.85
CA VAL A 120 -2.56 -7.19 1.25
C VAL A 120 -1.33 -8.12 1.19
N TRP A 121 -1.46 -9.38 1.62
CA TRP A 121 -0.35 -10.34 1.58
C TRP A 121 -0.03 -10.81 0.17
N VAL A 122 -1.04 -11.03 -0.67
CA VAL A 122 -0.84 -11.38 -2.08
C VAL A 122 -0.20 -10.22 -2.83
N TYR A 123 -0.56 -8.98 -2.50
CA TYR A 123 0.15 -7.81 -3.03
C TYR A 123 1.64 -7.84 -2.66
N GLU A 124 1.98 -8.06 -1.38
CA GLU A 124 3.37 -8.17 -0.93
C GLU A 124 4.12 -9.36 -1.56
N LEU A 125 3.42 -10.47 -1.81
CA LEU A 125 3.94 -11.65 -2.52
C LEU A 125 4.35 -11.34 -3.97
N LEU A 126 3.47 -10.61 -4.67
CA LEU A 126 3.62 -10.37 -6.11
C LEU A 126 4.51 -9.17 -6.43
N PHE A 127 4.40 -8.09 -5.65
CA PHE A 127 5.03 -6.79 -5.96
C PHE A 127 5.91 -6.24 -4.83
N GLY A 128 5.78 -6.77 -3.61
CA GLY A 128 6.44 -6.25 -2.41
C GLY A 128 7.67 -7.05 -1.99
N ARG A 129 7.94 -7.06 -0.68
CA ARG A 129 9.13 -7.70 -0.09
C ARG A 129 8.74 -8.97 0.68
N TRP A 130 8.13 -9.91 -0.01
CA TRP A 130 7.64 -11.17 0.55
C TRP A 130 8.68 -11.96 1.34
N ASP A 131 9.91 -12.02 0.82
CA ASP A 131 10.98 -12.89 1.34
C ASP A 131 11.33 -12.60 2.81
N GLY A 132 11.13 -11.36 3.27
CA GLY A 132 11.38 -10.93 4.65
C GLY A 132 10.16 -10.97 5.58
N ILE A 133 8.99 -11.40 5.10
CA ILE A 133 7.68 -11.32 5.80
C ILE A 133 7.08 -12.70 6.06
N GLN A 134 7.42 -13.71 5.25
CA GLN A 134 6.86 -15.07 5.26
C GLN A 134 7.01 -15.87 6.57
N GLU A 135 7.80 -15.39 7.54
CA GLU A 135 8.02 -16.05 8.82
C GLU A 135 6.87 -15.77 9.81
N GLY A 136 5.79 -16.53 9.72
CA GLY A 136 4.77 -16.55 10.77
C GLY A 136 3.52 -17.38 10.43
N ARG A 137 2.93 -18.02 11.44
CA ARG A 137 1.68 -18.79 11.30
C ARG A 137 0.53 -18.02 10.63
N ARG A 138 0.53 -16.70 10.72
CA ARG A 138 -0.51 -15.83 10.15
C ARG A 138 -0.44 -15.79 8.62
N PHE A 139 0.76 -15.84 8.04
CA PHE A 139 0.99 -15.81 6.59
C PHE A 139 0.91 -17.20 5.94
N ALA A 140 0.85 -18.27 6.75
CA ALA A 140 0.84 -19.65 6.30
C ALA A 140 -0.14 -19.95 5.16
N PRO A 141 -1.38 -19.41 5.12
CA PRO A 141 -2.30 -19.69 4.02
C PRO A 141 -1.77 -19.25 2.64
N VAL A 142 -1.08 -18.10 2.58
CA VAL A 142 -0.51 -17.55 1.35
C VAL A 142 0.84 -18.20 1.04
N ALA A 143 1.68 -18.41 2.07
CA ALA A 143 2.98 -19.06 1.92
C ALA A 143 2.87 -20.49 1.38
N SER A 144 1.88 -21.28 1.85
CA SER A 144 1.69 -22.65 1.36
C SER A 144 1.26 -22.74 -0.11
N LYS A 145 0.71 -21.67 -0.68
CA LYS A 145 0.22 -21.63 -2.08
C LYS A 145 1.03 -20.66 -2.95
N GLU A 146 2.21 -20.24 -2.49
CA GLU A 146 3.05 -19.24 -3.15
C GLU A 146 3.34 -19.58 -4.61
N SER A 147 3.79 -20.81 -4.90
CA SER A 147 4.13 -21.23 -6.27
C SER A 147 2.94 -21.12 -7.22
N SER A 148 1.77 -21.56 -6.77
CA SER A 148 0.53 -21.48 -7.56
C SER A 148 0.08 -20.04 -7.81
N LEU A 149 0.20 -19.16 -6.81
CA LEU A 149 -0.14 -17.74 -6.95
C LEU A 149 0.79 -17.02 -7.94
N ARG A 150 2.10 -17.31 -7.91
CA ARG A 150 3.06 -16.73 -8.85
C ARG A 150 2.84 -17.23 -10.27
N GLU A 151 2.53 -18.51 -10.44
CA GLU A 151 2.19 -19.08 -11.75
C GLU A 151 0.90 -18.47 -12.30
N ALA A 152 -0.15 -18.39 -11.47
CA ALA A 152 -1.40 -17.74 -11.83
C ALA A 152 -1.19 -16.28 -12.26
N HIS A 153 -0.34 -15.53 -11.56
CA HIS A 153 0.00 -14.16 -11.93
C HIS A 153 0.67 -14.06 -13.31
N LYS A 154 1.59 -14.97 -13.65
CA LYS A 154 2.20 -15.00 -15.00
C LYS A 154 1.16 -15.22 -16.09
N VAL A 155 0.22 -16.14 -15.86
CA VAL A 155 -0.89 -16.39 -16.79
C VAL A 155 -1.79 -15.16 -16.92
N VAL A 156 -2.16 -14.51 -15.80
CA VAL A 156 -2.99 -13.28 -15.82
C VAL A 156 -2.32 -12.16 -16.62
N MET A 157 -1.02 -11.98 -16.44
CA MET A 157 -0.25 -10.95 -17.14
C MET A 157 -0.14 -11.25 -18.64
N ALA A 158 0.05 -12.52 -19.02
CA ALA A 158 0.04 -12.95 -20.41
C ALA A 158 -1.34 -12.73 -21.07
N ASP A 159 -2.43 -13.05 -20.36
CA ASP A 159 -3.80 -12.85 -20.84
C ASP A 159 -4.16 -11.36 -20.97
N THR A 160 -3.63 -10.52 -20.08
CA THR A 160 -3.81 -9.06 -20.15
C THR A 160 -3.05 -8.47 -21.34
N SER A 161 -1.84 -8.94 -21.63
CA SER A 161 -1.08 -8.51 -22.80
C SER A 161 -1.67 -8.99 -24.14
N SER A 162 -2.43 -10.08 -24.14
CA SER A 162 -3.07 -10.65 -25.34
C SER A 162 -4.50 -10.16 -25.57
N GLY A 163 -5.00 -9.22 -24.75
CA GLY A 163 -6.32 -8.61 -24.93
C GLY A 163 -7.52 -9.53 -24.64
N LYS A 164 -7.30 -10.69 -24.02
CA LYS A 164 -8.37 -11.65 -23.68
C LYS A 164 -9.16 -11.26 -22.41
N SER A 165 -8.64 -10.32 -21.63
CA SER A 165 -9.31 -9.81 -20.43
C SER A 165 -10.27 -8.67 -20.81
N PRO A 166 -11.51 -8.65 -20.29
CA PRO A 166 -12.50 -7.61 -20.60
C PRO A 166 -12.16 -6.22 -20.03
N ALA A 167 -11.10 -6.08 -19.23
CA ALA A 167 -10.59 -4.81 -18.73
C ALA A 167 -9.06 -4.88 -18.51
N PRO A 168 -8.33 -3.75 -18.56
CA PRO A 168 -6.94 -3.71 -18.13
C PRO A 168 -6.89 -4.03 -16.63
N LEU A 169 -6.52 -5.27 -16.30
CA LEU A 169 -6.31 -5.72 -14.92
C LEU A 169 -5.05 -5.13 -14.31
N THR A 170 -4.13 -4.68 -15.17
CA THR A 170 -2.97 -3.90 -14.77
C THR A 170 -3.41 -2.46 -14.47
N PRO A 171 -2.91 -1.86 -13.38
CA PRO A 171 -3.13 -0.44 -13.15
C PRO A 171 -2.64 0.33 -14.37
N THR A 172 -3.42 1.32 -14.80
CA THR A 172 -3.01 2.26 -15.84
C THR A 172 -1.62 2.80 -15.48
N GLN A 173 -0.71 2.87 -16.46
CA GLN A 173 0.67 3.36 -16.28
C GLN A 173 0.68 4.53 -15.30
N GLN A 174 1.53 4.44 -14.28
CA GLN A 174 1.63 5.44 -13.23
C GLN A 174 1.92 6.80 -13.89
N LYS A 175 0.88 7.65 -13.99
CA LYS A 175 1.09 9.04 -14.37
C LYS A 175 1.90 9.67 -13.26
N VAL A 176 3.17 9.92 -13.55
CA VAL A 176 4.08 10.58 -12.63
C VAL A 176 3.79 12.07 -12.75
N PHE A 177 3.10 12.61 -11.75
CA PHE A 177 2.77 14.04 -11.71
C PHE A 177 3.86 14.81 -10.96
N PRO A 178 4.25 16.00 -11.44
CA PRO A 178 5.05 16.94 -10.67
C PRO A 178 4.36 17.30 -9.35
N ARG A 179 5.15 17.76 -8.38
CA ARG A 179 4.66 18.23 -7.08
C ARG A 179 4.56 19.75 -7.14
N TYR A 180 3.38 20.29 -6.93
CA TYR A 180 3.15 21.74 -7.01
C TYR A 180 3.31 22.37 -5.64
N VAL A 181 4.04 23.48 -5.58
CA VAL A 181 4.21 24.28 -4.37
C VAL A 181 3.93 25.73 -4.68
N ARG A 182 3.11 26.35 -3.86
CA ARG A 182 2.78 27.77 -3.96
C ARG A 182 3.73 28.60 -3.11
N VAL A 183 4.26 29.66 -3.68
CA VAL A 183 5.15 30.60 -3.02
C VAL A 183 4.33 31.65 -2.27
N ASN A 184 4.62 31.82 -0.99
CA ASN A 184 4.07 32.92 -0.22
C ASN A 184 4.90 34.18 -0.48
N THR A 185 4.44 34.99 -1.43
CA THR A 185 5.10 36.22 -1.87
C THR A 185 5.23 37.29 -0.79
N LEU A 186 4.49 37.16 0.33
CA LEU A 186 4.65 38.01 1.51
C LEU A 186 5.93 37.70 2.31
N LYS A 187 6.54 36.52 2.11
CA LYS A 187 7.71 36.06 2.86
C LYS A 187 8.96 35.90 2.00
N ILE A 188 8.81 35.52 0.74
CA ILE A 188 9.92 35.27 -0.18
C ILE A 188 9.52 35.62 -1.60
N GLN A 189 10.44 36.18 -2.38
CA GLN A 189 10.22 36.40 -3.80
C GLN A 189 10.24 35.07 -4.56
N VAL A 190 9.46 34.96 -5.64
CA VAL A 190 9.34 33.69 -6.38
C VAL A 190 10.68 33.25 -6.96
N ASP A 191 11.45 34.19 -7.52
CA ASP A 191 12.76 33.87 -8.11
C ASP A 191 13.78 33.47 -7.04
N GLU A 192 13.67 34.04 -5.84
CA GLU A 192 14.52 33.65 -4.71
C GLU A 192 14.15 32.25 -4.19
N ALA A 193 12.86 31.95 -4.08
CA ALA A 193 12.40 30.61 -3.74
C ALA A 193 12.82 29.58 -4.79
N LEU A 194 12.74 29.95 -6.08
CA LEU A 194 13.17 29.11 -7.19
C LEU A 194 14.68 28.82 -7.11
N ARG A 195 15.52 29.84 -6.87
CA ARG A 195 16.97 29.66 -6.71
C ARG A 195 17.31 28.68 -5.59
N GLN A 196 16.70 28.82 -4.42
CA GLN A 196 16.96 27.92 -3.29
C GLN A 196 16.52 26.48 -3.57
N LEU A 197 15.39 26.29 -4.27
CA LEU A 197 14.91 24.95 -4.64
C LEU A 197 15.77 24.33 -5.76
N VAL A 198 16.22 25.13 -6.71
CA VAL A 198 17.14 24.71 -7.77
C VAL A 198 18.49 24.29 -7.21
N GLU A 199 19.02 25.01 -6.22
CA GLU A 199 20.26 24.65 -5.53
C GLU A 199 20.13 23.28 -4.83
N GLU A 200 18.97 22.98 -4.25
CA GLU A 200 18.75 21.73 -3.51
C GLU A 200 18.40 20.53 -4.41
N TYR A 201 17.60 20.73 -5.46
CA TYR A 201 17.03 19.66 -6.30
C TYR A 201 17.54 19.62 -7.75
N GLY A 202 18.32 20.62 -8.17
CA GLY A 202 18.89 20.75 -9.51
C GLY A 202 18.02 21.54 -10.50
N GLU A 203 18.67 22.24 -11.42
CA GLU A 203 18.04 23.13 -12.43
C GLU A 203 17.06 22.42 -13.35
N GLU A 204 17.36 21.19 -13.79
CA GLU A 204 16.50 20.46 -14.72
C GLU A 204 15.19 19.97 -14.09
N SER A 205 15.19 19.86 -12.76
CA SER A 205 14.12 19.22 -11.99
C SER A 205 13.08 20.19 -11.45
N VAL A 206 13.44 21.47 -11.29
CA VAL A 206 12.58 22.49 -10.69
C VAL A 206 12.21 23.54 -11.73
N LYS A 207 10.91 23.76 -11.94
CA LYS A 207 10.42 24.66 -13.00
C LYS A 207 9.35 25.60 -12.47
N LYS A 208 9.31 26.82 -13.00
CA LYS A 208 8.18 27.73 -12.77
C LYS A 208 6.96 27.25 -13.56
N ASN A 209 5.78 27.30 -12.97
CA ASN A 209 4.57 26.94 -13.71
C ASN A 209 4.27 28.02 -14.77
N PRO A 210 3.92 27.65 -16.02
CA PRO A 210 3.70 28.63 -17.09
C PRO A 210 2.39 29.42 -16.97
N TYR A 211 1.46 29.00 -16.11
CA TYR A 211 0.14 29.62 -15.98
C TYR A 211 -0.08 30.33 -14.65
N LEU A 212 0.75 30.04 -13.64
CA LEU A 212 0.61 30.53 -12.28
C LEU A 212 1.94 31.09 -11.79
N ASP A 213 2.01 32.41 -11.66
CA ASP A 213 3.25 33.14 -11.36
C ASP A 213 3.88 32.79 -10.01
N ASP A 214 3.06 32.32 -9.06
CA ASP A 214 3.47 31.96 -7.71
C ASP A 214 3.51 30.44 -7.47
N VAL A 215 3.50 29.61 -8.51
CA VAL A 215 3.59 28.16 -8.39
C VAL A 215 4.88 27.63 -9.01
N ILE A 216 5.54 26.74 -8.27
CA ILE A 216 6.76 26.04 -8.68
C ILE A 216 6.44 24.54 -8.76
N GLU A 217 6.94 23.91 -9.82
CA GLU A 217 6.88 22.48 -10.07
C GLU A 217 8.16 21.81 -9.56
N LEU A 218 7.99 20.88 -8.63
CA LEU A 218 9.04 20.05 -8.06
C LEU A 218 9.00 18.65 -8.68
N PRO A 219 10.15 17.95 -8.70
CA PRO A 219 10.19 16.60 -9.23
C PRO A 219 9.41 15.63 -8.34
N PRO A 220 8.90 14.53 -8.92
CA PRO A 220 8.03 13.57 -8.23
C PRO A 220 8.72 12.77 -7.12
N ASN A 221 10.06 12.75 -7.10
CA ASN A 221 10.88 12.06 -6.11
C ASN A 221 10.92 12.78 -4.75
N VAL A 222 10.46 14.04 -4.65
CA VAL A 222 10.38 14.78 -3.37
C VAL A 222 9.24 14.24 -2.51
N THR A 223 9.59 13.35 -1.57
CA THR A 223 8.62 12.56 -0.79
C THR A 223 8.19 13.19 0.54
N ASP A 224 9.02 14.04 1.17
CA ASP A 224 8.69 14.68 2.47
C ASP A 224 8.93 16.20 2.47
N PHE A 225 8.21 16.91 1.60
CA PHE A 225 8.33 18.37 1.49
C PHE A 225 7.76 19.13 2.71
N TYR A 226 6.95 18.49 3.55
CA TYR A 226 6.42 19.11 4.77
C TYR A 226 7.50 19.36 5.83
N GLY A 227 8.60 18.61 5.78
CA GLY A 227 9.77 18.83 6.62
C GLY A 227 10.65 20.00 6.18
N HIS A 228 10.48 20.49 4.94
CA HIS A 228 11.35 21.47 4.32
C HIS A 228 11.33 22.81 5.06
N ARG A 229 12.48 23.47 5.18
CA ARG A 229 12.65 24.73 5.93
C ARG A 229 11.67 25.81 5.46
N LEU A 230 11.52 25.98 4.14
CA LEU A 230 10.62 26.98 3.57
C LEU A 230 9.13 26.66 3.81
N VAL A 231 8.77 25.38 3.92
CA VAL A 231 7.39 24.98 4.25
C VAL A 231 7.10 25.23 5.73
N ARG A 232 8.01 24.83 6.62
CA ARG A 232 7.89 25.11 8.07
C ARG A 232 7.90 26.60 8.39
N GLY A 233 8.65 27.39 7.63
CA GLY A 233 8.64 28.85 7.71
C GLY A 233 7.40 29.50 7.10
N GLY A 234 6.51 28.74 6.45
CA GLY A 234 5.32 29.25 5.76
C GLY A 234 5.62 30.09 4.51
N ALA A 235 6.85 29.99 3.99
CA ALA A 235 7.28 30.63 2.74
C ALA A 235 6.82 29.82 1.51
N LEU A 236 6.63 28.51 1.67
CA LEU A 236 6.05 27.63 0.65
C LEU A 236 4.86 26.87 1.20
N VAL A 237 3.85 26.66 0.36
CA VAL A 237 2.63 25.91 0.68
C VAL A 237 2.48 24.76 -0.33
N PRO A 238 2.61 23.48 0.11
CA PRO A 238 2.34 22.33 -0.76
C PRO A 238 0.88 22.31 -1.22
N GLN A 239 0.63 22.05 -2.50
CA GLN A 239 -0.72 21.93 -3.09
C GLN A 239 -1.11 20.48 -3.39
#